data_AF-A0A2H0Y6Y5-F1
#
_entry.id   AF-A0A2H0Y6Y5-F1
#
_cell.length_a   1.000
_cell.length_b   1.000
_cell.length_c   1.000
_cell.angle_alpha   90.00
_cell.angle_beta   90.00
_cell.angle_gamma   90.00
#
_symmetry.space_group_name_H-M   'P 1'
#
loop_
_entity.id
_entity.type
_entity.pdbx_description
1 polymer ?
#
loop_
_entity_poly.entity_id
_entity_poly.type
_entity_poly.pdbx_seq_one_letter_code
_entity_poly.pdbx_strand_id
1 'polypeptide(L)' 'FAYLTLALFFSRALKNTSLGISGIKIVIFTFIFAVFYGISDEFHQYFVPYRDASAFDVLIDGFGGFLGSLLYICLK' A
#
# COMPACT_ATOMS: atom_id res chain seq x y z
N PHE A 1 -6.38 0.57 8.58
CA PHE A 1 -6.38 -0.91 8.49
C PHE A 1 -6.45 -1.43 7.05
N ALA A 2 -7.29 -0.85 6.17
CA ALA A 2 -7.43 -1.33 4.78
C ALA A 2 -6.10 -1.44 4.01
N TYR A 3 -5.25 -0.40 4.05
CA TYR A 3 -3.96 -0.39 3.35
C TYR A 3 -2.92 -1.39 3.89
N LEU A 4 -3.01 -1.75 5.17
CA LEU A 4 -2.19 -2.81 5.75
C LEU A 4 -2.58 -4.17 5.17
N THR A 5 -3.88 -4.46 5.10
CA THR A 5 -4.41 -5.69 4.48
C THR A 5 -4.08 -5.74 2.99
N LEU A 6 -4.24 -4.62 2.27
CA LEU A 6 -3.86 -4.48 0.87
C LEU A 6 -2.38 -4.81 0.67
N ALA A 7 -1.50 -4.24 1.50
CA ALA A 7 -0.07 -4.47 1.42
C ALA A 7 0.34 -5.90 1.72
N LEU A 8 -0.33 -6.61 2.65
CA LEU A 8 -0.09 -8.02 2.91
C LEU A 8 -0.41 -8.88 1.68
N PHE A 9 -1.58 -8.68 1.07
CA PHE A 9 -1.98 -9.45 -0.11
C PHE A 9 -1.12 -9.13 -1.33
N PHE A 10 -0.80 -7.86 -1.54
CA PHE A 10 0.06 -7.44 -2.64
C PHE A 10 1.49 -7.99 -2.49
N SER A 11 2.05 -7.94 -1.27
CA SER A 11 3.36 -8.51 -0.97
C SER A 11 3.40 -10.03 -1.20
N ARG A 12 2.33 -10.74 -0.83
CA ARG A 12 2.17 -12.17 -1.13
C ARG A 12 2.09 -12.44 -2.63
N ALA A 13 1.34 -11.64 -3.38
CA ALA A 13 1.21 -11.78 -4.83
C ALA A 13 2.56 -11.56 -5.54
N LEU A 14 3.29 -10.50 -5.17
CA LEU A 14 4.63 -10.21 -5.70
C LEU A 14 5.61 -11.35 -5.42
N LYS A 15 5.56 -11.94 -4.22
CA LYS A 15 6.43 -13.06 -3.87
C LYS A 15 6.11 -14.34 -4.65
N ASN A 16 4.85 -14.56 -5.00
CA ASN A 16 4.39 -15.72 -5.75
C ASN A 16 4.49 -15.55 -7.28
N THR A 17 5.02 -14.42 -7.73
CA THR A 17 5.25 -14.16 -9.15
C THR A 17 6.54 -14.87 -9.61
N SER A 18 6.55 -15.34 -10.85
CA SER A 18 7.69 -16.05 -11.47
C SER A 18 9.00 -15.24 -11.52
N LEU A 19 8.94 -13.94 -11.23
CA LEU A 19 10.06 -13.00 -11.23
C LEU A 19 11.00 -13.14 -10.02
N GLY A 20 10.65 -13.96 -9.01
CA GLY A 20 11.56 -14.26 -7.90
C GLY A 20 11.97 -13.03 -7.07
N ILE A 21 11.04 -12.10 -6.86
CA ILE A 21 11.33 -10.80 -6.25
C ILE A 21 11.87 -10.97 -4.82
N SER A 22 12.95 -10.23 -4.50
CA SER A 22 13.59 -10.22 -3.18
C SER A 22 12.77 -9.40 -2.16
N GLY A 23 12.95 -9.66 -0.86
CA GLY A 23 12.16 -9.03 0.21
C GLY A 23 12.17 -7.50 0.15
N ILE A 24 13.35 -6.88 0.04
CA ILE A 24 13.46 -5.41 -0.05
C ILE A 24 12.71 -4.85 -1.27
N LYS A 25 12.77 -5.52 -2.41
CA LYS A 25 12.03 -5.10 -3.60
C LYS A 25 10.52 -5.18 -3.37
N ILE A 26 10.04 -6.20 -2.65
CA ILE A 26 8.61 -6.31 -2.28
C ILE A 26 8.17 -5.12 -1.44
N VAL A 27 8.96 -4.71 -0.43
CA VAL A 27 8.63 -3.52 0.39
C VAL A 27 8.52 -2.28 -0.48
N ILE A 28 9.52 -2.05 -1.34
CA ILE A 28 9.56 -0.86 -2.21
C ILE A 28 8.35 -0.83 -3.15
N PHE A 29 8.08 -1.94 -3.86
CA PHE A 29 6.96 -2.02 -4.79
C PHE A 29 5.61 -1.89 -4.08
N THR A 30 5.43 -2.55 -2.93
CA THR A 30 4.19 -2.46 -2.15
C THR A 30 3.97 -1.05 -1.59
N PHE A 31 5.02 -0.39 -1.10
CA PHE A 31 4.92 0.98 -0.61
C PHE A 31 4.54 1.96 -1.72
N ILE A 32 5.23 1.89 -2.86
CA ILE A 32 4.92 2.73 -4.03
C ILE A 32 3.48 2.51 -4.48
N PHE A 33 3.06 1.25 -4.59
CA PHE A 33 1.69 0.89 -4.94
C PHE A 33 0.66 1.47 -3.95
N ALA A 34 0.89 1.33 -2.64
CA ALA A 34 0.00 1.86 -1.61
C ALA A 34 -0.12 3.39 -1.66
N VAL A 35 0.99 4.10 -1.88
CA VAL A 35 0.98 5.57 -2.03
C VAL A 35 0.20 6.00 -3.27
N PHE A 36 0.44 5.38 -4.43
CA PHE A 36 -0.33 5.71 -5.64
C PHE A 36 -1.81 5.38 -5.49
N TYR A 37 -2.13 4.29 -4.81
CA TYR A 37 -3.51 3.93 -4.51
C TYR A 37 -4.16 4.96 -3.57
N GLY A 38 -3.47 5.39 -2.52
CA GLY A 38 -3.93 6.45 -1.61
C GLY A 38 -4.16 7.78 -2.31
N ILE A 39 -3.24 8.19 -3.19
CA ILE A 39 -3.44 9.40 -4.02
C ILE A 39 -4.68 9.27 -4.90
N SER A 40 -4.90 8.08 -5.48
CA SER A 40 -6.07 7.83 -6.32
C SER A 40 -7.38 7.87 -5.52
N ASP A 41 -7.35 7.41 -4.27
CA ASP A 41 -8.50 7.43 -3.36
C ASP A 41 -8.85 8.87 -2.94
N GLU A 42 -7.85 9.68 -2.59
CA GLU A 42 -8.05 11.11 -2.30
C GLU A 42 -8.54 11.90 -3.52
N PHE A 43 -8.00 11.59 -4.70
CA PHE A 43 -8.50 12.15 -5.95
C PHE A 43 -9.96 11.74 -6.21
N HIS A 44 -10.34 10.50 -5.91
CA HIS A 44 -11.73 10.05 -6.02
C HIS A 44 -12.63 10.75 -4.99
N GLN A 45 -12.16 10.90 -3.74
CA GLN A 45 -12.86 11.59 -2.67
C GLN A 45 -13.17 13.05 -3.02
N TYR A 46 -12.30 13.72 -3.79
CA TYR A 46 -12.55 15.07 -4.30
C TYR A 46 -13.86 15.21 -5.11
N PHE A 47 -14.31 14.15 -5.79
CA PHE A 47 -15.56 14.15 -6.54
C PHE A 47 -16.77 13.68 -5.70
N VAL A 48 -16.54 13.18 -4.47
CA VAL A 48 -17.60 12.71 -3.59
C VAL A 48 -18.06 13.86 -2.72
N PRO A 49 -19.33 14.29 -2.82
CA PRO A 49 -19.84 15.36 -1.97
C PRO A 49 -19.76 14.96 -0.49
N TYR A 50 -19.42 15.93 0.36
CA TYR A 50 -19.25 15.76 1.82
C TYR A 50 -18.01 14.95 2.26
N ARG A 51 -17.02 14.79 1.37
CA ARG A 51 -15.68 14.29 1.71
C ARG A 51 -14.62 15.33 1.35
N ASP A 52 -13.63 15.46 2.23
CA ASP A 52 -12.49 16.35 2.02
C ASP A 52 -11.26 15.52 1.69
N ALA A 53 -10.59 15.87 0.58
CA ALA A 53 -9.32 15.25 0.22
C ALA A 53 -8.19 15.78 1.13
N SER A 54 -7.42 14.88 1.73
CA SER A 54 -6.37 15.18 2.69
C SER A 54 -5.04 14.53 2.31
N ALA A 55 -4.01 15.35 2.15
CA ALA A 55 -2.64 14.84 1.97
C ALA A 55 -2.14 14.02 3.17
N PHE A 56 -2.73 14.21 4.37
CA PHE A 56 -2.38 13.44 5.55
C PHE A 56 -2.90 12.00 5.45
N ASP A 57 -4.01 11.77 4.75
CA ASP A 57 -4.57 10.44 4.58
C ASP A 57 -3.70 9.60 3.63
N VAL A 58 -3.16 10.21 2.57
CA VAL A 58 -2.12 9.57 1.71
C VAL A 58 -0.89 9.15 2.52
N LEU A 59 -0.46 9.97 3.50
CA LEU A 59 0.68 9.62 4.36
C LEU A 59 0.35 8.42 5.26
N ILE A 60 -0.84 8.39 5.87
CA ILE A 60 -1.29 7.26 6.68
C ILE A 60 -1.41 5.98 5.84
N ASP A 61 -1.92 6.09 4.62
CA ASP A 61 -2.07 4.98 3.68
C ASP A 61 -0.71 4.42 3.24
N GLY A 62 0.24 5.30 2.93
CA GLY A 62 1.63 4.93 2.68
C GLY A 62 2.27 4.25 3.88
N PHE A 63 2.04 4.76 5.10
CA PHE A 63 2.57 4.16 6.33
C PHE A 63 1.97 2.76 6.59
N GLY A 64 0.67 2.59 6.32
CA GLY A 64 -0.01 1.30 6.36
C GLY A 64 0.56 0.33 5.33
N GLY A 65 0.87 0.82 4.13
CA GLY A 65 1.52 0.05 3.07
C GLY A 65 2.92 -0.44 3.45
N PHE A 66 3.72 0.46 4.02
CA PHE A 66 5.05 0.14 4.51
C PHE A 66 5.01 -0.90 5.63
N LEU A 67 4.23 -0.65 6.69
CA LEU A 67 4.10 -1.58 7.82
C LEU A 67 3.56 -2.96 7.40
N GLY A 68 2.55 -3.00 6.52
CA GLY A 68 2.00 -4.26 6.02
C GLY A 68 3.03 -5.08 5.24
N SER A 69 3.85 -4.44 4.41
CA SER A 69 4.92 -5.11 3.68
C SER A 69 6.06 -5.59 4.59
N LEU A 70 6.39 -4.83 5.64
CA LEU A 70 7.39 -5.20 6.62
C LEU A 70 6.94 -6.39 7.47
N LEU A 71 5.67 -6.37 7.90
CA LEU A 71 5.04 -7.47 8.62
C LEU A 71 5.05 -8.75 7.78
N TYR A 72 4.75 -8.66 6.48
CA TYR A 72 4.82 -9.80 5.57
C TYR A 72 6.21 -10.44 5.54
N ILE A 73 7.27 -9.64 5.49
CA ILE A 73 8.64 -10.17 5.46
C ILE A 73 9.05 -10.76 6.80
N CYS A 74 8.63 -10.16 7.91
CA CYS A 74 8.96 -10.66 9.24
C CYS A 74 8.24 -11.97 9.57
N LEU A 75 7.01 -12.15 9.09
CA LEU A 75 6.19 -13.35 9.31
C LEU A 75 6.53 -14.51 8.37
N LYS A 76 7.38 -14.30 7.37
CA LYS A 76 7.70 -15.28 6.34
C LYS A 76 9.09 -15.88 6.54
#